data_AF-A0A3F3RE55-F1
#
_entry.id   AF-A0A3F3RE55-F1
#
_cell.length_a   1.000
_cell.length_b   1.000
_cell.length_c   1.000
_cell.angle_alpha   90.00
_cell.angle_beta   90.00
_cell.angle_gamma   90.00
#
_symmetry.space_group_name_H-M   'P 1'
#
loop_
_entity.id
_entity.type
_entity.pdbx_description
1 polymer ?
#
loop_
_entity_poly.entity_id
_entity_poly.type
_entity_poly.pdbx_seq_one_letter_code
_entity_poly.pdbx_strand_id
1 'polypeptide(L)'
;MSLRKRSCLSCVAAKRRCDLERPSCARCRKKSAACRYPYPPPQNAEDQITAPEDRQHTRNASNSGILEASDIMLVDSRIDRSTNLYPREEYFDPLLWLPDGPTSPTQAWAIEPDEWLSLRRALDGSSSALLPRLERRVLEFWPRVNDTQTWRFCIRTFLGYVDHFLNTGTLPLVESLSNRQGDLSPVLLEAYGVCAAYRTCQRATQPFYLQLLKTGINNAGTRDLSQAELQHQLDHLQASILYYVLFLAGGVSDQSMFIQLDYMLAQTTANLERRELELRQTSFANYVENRVLCENSRRLILVSYLVRAVHAVVHFHRCDFIKYLAGLPVSTQSNADMYIERNFSEGQTPAQLTSGVVSYDEFVSVWEQGGLLHVDDFRFLLLVACKGLDMVQGKVLGS
;
A
#
# COMPACT_ATOMS: atom_id res chain seq x y z
N MET A 1 -24.07 -6.73 32.61
CA MET A 1 -24.03 -5.31 33.03
C MET A 1 -24.92 -4.48 32.11
N SER A 2 -25.76 -3.63 32.70
CA SER A 2 -26.83 -2.84 32.05
C SER A 2 -26.32 -1.99 30.87
N LEU A 3 -26.95 -2.14 29.68
CA LEU A 3 -26.85 -1.19 28.57
C LEU A 3 -27.29 0.19 29.08
N ARG A 4 -26.32 1.04 29.47
CA ARG A 4 -26.60 2.37 30.03
C ARG A 4 -27.45 3.16 29.03
N LYS A 5 -28.75 3.31 29.33
CA LYS A 5 -29.68 4.19 28.62
C LYS A 5 -29.10 5.60 28.60
N ARG A 6 -28.64 6.08 27.44
CA ARG A 6 -28.04 7.41 27.28
C ARG A 6 -29.11 8.48 27.06
N SER A 7 -28.98 9.62 27.73
CA SER A 7 -29.80 10.83 27.59
C SER A 7 -29.98 11.28 26.12
N CYS A 8 -31.04 12.04 25.81
CA CYS A 8 -31.21 12.62 24.47
C CYS A 8 -30.13 13.68 24.17
N LEU A 9 -29.86 13.91 22.88
CA LEU A 9 -28.82 14.83 22.39
C LEU A 9 -28.99 16.25 22.92
N SER A 10 -30.21 16.78 22.98
CA SER A 10 -30.46 18.13 23.52
C SER A 10 -30.14 18.25 25.01
N CYS A 11 -30.44 17.21 25.80
CA CYS A 11 -30.10 17.21 27.22
C CYS A 11 -28.59 17.06 27.44
N VAL A 12 -27.90 16.29 26.59
CA VAL A 12 -26.43 16.19 26.60
C VAL A 12 -25.79 17.53 26.26
N ALA A 13 -26.22 18.19 25.19
CA ALA A 13 -25.72 19.51 24.77
C ALA A 13 -25.94 20.57 25.87
N ALA A 14 -27.09 20.52 26.56
CA ALA A 14 -27.39 21.41 27.67
C ALA A 14 -26.71 21.03 29.00
N LYS A 15 -25.92 19.94 29.05
CA LYS A 15 -25.32 19.35 30.26
C LYS A 15 -26.33 19.12 31.39
N ARG A 16 -27.49 18.54 31.06
CA ARG A 16 -28.59 18.26 32.02
C ARG A 16 -29.02 16.80 32.00
N ARG A 17 -29.67 16.37 33.10
CA ARG A 17 -30.31 15.05 33.24
C ARG A 17 -31.56 14.96 32.35
N CYS A 18 -31.71 13.85 31.63
CA CYS A 18 -32.86 13.49 30.80
C CYS A 18 -33.72 12.44 31.53
N ASP A 19 -35.04 12.60 31.45
CA ASP A 19 -36.05 11.69 32.01
C ASP A 19 -36.35 10.47 31.11
N LEU A 20 -35.76 10.43 29.91
CA LEU A 20 -35.80 9.29 28.98
C LEU A 20 -37.19 8.92 28.43
N GLU A 21 -38.23 9.77 28.62
CA GLU A 21 -39.53 9.58 27.97
C GLU A 21 -39.41 9.62 26.43
N ARG A 22 -40.10 8.70 25.74
CA ARG A 22 -40.20 8.64 24.28
C ARG A 22 -41.63 8.99 23.85
N PRO A 23 -41.84 9.69 22.73
CA PRO A 23 -40.85 10.08 21.71
C PRO A 23 -40.01 11.32 22.09
N SER A 24 -40.44 12.10 23.07
CA SER A 24 -39.69 13.27 23.57
C SER A 24 -39.69 13.33 25.10
N CYS A 25 -38.53 13.67 25.66
CA CYS A 25 -38.38 13.83 27.11
C CYS A 25 -39.18 15.05 27.60
N ALA A 26 -39.71 15.01 28.82
CA ALA A 26 -40.60 16.04 29.38
C ALA A 26 -40.00 17.45 29.30
N ARG A 27 -38.68 17.57 29.42
CA ARG A 27 -37.98 18.86 29.30
C ARG A 27 -37.91 19.36 27.85
N CYS A 28 -37.58 18.50 26.90
CA CYS A 28 -37.58 18.89 25.49
C CYS A 28 -38.99 19.21 25.02
N ARG A 29 -40.00 18.48 25.52
CA ARG A 29 -41.42 18.77 25.30
C ARG A 29 -41.80 20.16 25.81
N LYS A 30 -41.43 20.50 27.05
CA LYS A 30 -41.72 21.82 27.65
C LYS A 30 -40.99 22.98 26.98
N LYS A 31 -39.81 22.74 26.40
CA LYS A 31 -39.00 23.75 25.70
C LYS A 31 -39.20 23.76 24.19
N SER A 32 -40.15 22.98 23.67
CA SER A 32 -40.34 22.74 22.23
C SER A 32 -39.02 22.49 21.48
N ALA A 33 -38.08 21.78 22.11
CA ALA A 33 -36.76 21.51 21.56
C ALA A 33 -36.74 20.14 20.88
N ALA A 34 -36.01 20.02 19.77
CA ALA A 34 -35.92 18.78 18.99
C ALA A 34 -35.26 17.64 19.78
N CYS A 35 -36.07 16.75 20.37
CA CYS A 35 -35.60 15.65 21.20
C CYS A 35 -35.19 14.44 20.35
N ARG A 36 -33.88 14.27 20.11
CA ARG A 36 -33.35 13.10 19.39
C ARG A 36 -32.49 12.23 20.31
N TYR A 37 -32.79 10.94 20.39
CA TYR A 37 -31.93 9.97 21.07
C TYR A 37 -30.85 9.46 20.11
N PRO A 38 -29.58 9.30 20.55
CA PRO A 38 -28.47 8.90 19.68
C PRO A 38 -28.58 7.48 19.15
N TYR A 39 -29.39 6.63 19.77
CA TYR A 39 -29.63 5.25 19.33
C TYR A 39 -31.13 5.05 19.10
N PRO A 40 -31.56 4.59 17.92
CA PRO A 40 -32.91 4.08 17.73
C PRO A 40 -33.15 2.92 18.71
N PRO A 41 -34.38 2.74 19.23
CA PRO A 41 -34.64 1.59 20.10
C PRO A 41 -34.37 0.31 19.31
N PRO A 42 -33.84 -0.76 19.93
CA PRO A 42 -33.80 -2.07 19.29
C PRO A 42 -35.22 -2.43 18.88
N GLN A 43 -35.42 -2.71 17.60
CA GLN A 43 -36.69 -3.22 17.09
C GLN A 43 -36.87 -4.60 17.73
N ASN A 44 -37.86 -4.74 18.60
CA ASN A 44 -38.26 -6.05 19.08
C ASN A 44 -38.75 -6.83 17.87
N ALA A 45 -38.10 -7.96 17.61
CA ALA A 45 -38.55 -9.01 16.72
C ALA A 45 -39.80 -9.63 17.34
N GLU A 46 -40.97 -9.15 16.95
CA GLU A 46 -42.27 -9.79 17.10
C GLU A 46 -43.19 -9.05 16.12
N ASP A 47 -43.16 -9.45 14.85
CA ASP A 47 -44.36 -9.91 14.15
C ASP A 47 -44.13 -10.17 12.65
N GLN A 48 -44.66 -11.33 12.23
CA GLN A 48 -45.05 -11.74 10.88
C GLN A 48 -44.03 -12.46 9.99
N ILE A 49 -43.96 -13.76 10.28
CA ILE A 49 -43.95 -14.88 9.34
C ILE A 49 -44.86 -14.59 8.13
N THR A 50 -44.32 -14.65 6.91
CA THR A 50 -44.93 -15.32 5.74
C THR A 50 -43.88 -15.44 4.63
N ALA A 51 -43.81 -16.63 4.05
CA ALA A 51 -43.08 -16.98 2.83
C ALA A 51 -44.12 -17.58 1.85
N PRO A 52 -43.75 -18.03 0.65
CA PRO A 52 -42.97 -17.39 -0.43
C PRO A 52 -43.74 -17.48 -1.78
N GLU A 53 -43.38 -16.72 -2.82
CA GLU A 53 -43.68 -17.16 -4.21
C GLU A 53 -42.62 -16.73 -5.24
N ASP A 54 -42.41 -17.66 -6.17
CA ASP A 54 -41.51 -17.73 -7.32
C ASP A 54 -41.56 -16.56 -8.31
N ARG A 55 -40.41 -16.29 -8.97
CA ARG A 55 -40.31 -16.36 -10.45
C ARG A 55 -38.87 -16.27 -10.96
N GLN A 56 -38.58 -17.20 -11.86
CA GLN A 56 -37.35 -17.40 -12.63
C GLN A 56 -37.25 -16.52 -13.89
N HIS A 57 -36.01 -16.42 -14.40
CA HIS A 57 -35.54 -16.06 -15.77
C HIS A 57 -35.46 -14.55 -16.10
N THR A 58 -34.42 -13.99 -16.73
CA THR A 58 -33.47 -14.50 -17.74
C THR A 58 -32.10 -13.78 -17.67
N ARG A 59 -31.05 -14.51 -18.10
CA ARG A 59 -29.71 -14.02 -18.44
C ARG A 59 -29.75 -13.05 -19.62
N ASN A 60 -28.85 -12.05 -19.63
CA ASN A 60 -28.10 -11.66 -20.82
C ASN A 60 -26.72 -11.15 -20.41
N ALA A 61 -25.70 -11.78 -20.99
CA ALA A 61 -24.29 -11.50 -20.78
C ALA A 61 -23.85 -10.31 -21.64
N SER A 62 -23.03 -9.43 -21.07
CA SER A 62 -22.16 -8.52 -21.82
C SER A 62 -20.85 -8.40 -21.06
N ASN A 63 -19.81 -8.92 -21.72
CA ASN A 63 -18.43 -8.96 -21.26
C ASN A 63 -17.90 -7.58 -20.91
N SER A 64 -17.47 -7.43 -19.66
CA SER A 64 -16.36 -6.57 -19.25
C SER A 64 -15.68 -7.31 -18.09
N GLY A 65 -14.35 -7.31 -18.05
CA GLY A 65 -13.58 -8.06 -17.04
C GLY A 65 -13.93 -7.55 -15.64
N ILE A 66 -14.74 -8.32 -14.93
CA ILE A 66 -15.23 -7.99 -13.59
C ILE A 66 -14.45 -8.85 -12.59
N LEU A 67 -13.62 -8.21 -11.78
CA LEU A 67 -13.22 -8.72 -10.46
C LEU A 67 -14.51 -9.08 -9.71
N GLU A 68 -14.72 -10.37 -9.42
CA GLU A 68 -15.98 -10.88 -8.86
C GLU A 68 -16.33 -10.21 -7.51
N ALA A 69 -17.63 -10.02 -7.26
CA ALA A 69 -18.20 -9.41 -6.06
C ALA A 69 -17.68 -9.99 -4.72
N SER A 70 -17.15 -11.21 -4.74
CA SER A 70 -16.51 -11.92 -3.64
C SER A 70 -15.29 -11.19 -3.06
N ASP A 71 -14.40 -10.69 -3.94
CA ASP A 71 -13.19 -9.95 -3.55
C ASP A 71 -13.56 -8.60 -2.92
N ILE A 72 -14.65 -8.01 -3.41
CA ILE A 72 -15.19 -6.73 -2.95
C ILE A 72 -15.78 -6.88 -1.55
N MET A 73 -16.52 -7.96 -1.24
CA MET A 73 -17.10 -8.18 0.09
C MET A 73 -16.07 -8.45 1.19
N LEU A 74 -14.93 -9.10 0.87
CA LEU A 74 -13.86 -9.35 1.85
C LEU A 74 -13.07 -8.06 2.18
N VAL A 75 -12.86 -7.20 1.18
CA VAL A 75 -12.22 -5.88 1.37
C VAL A 75 -13.17 -4.91 2.08
N ASP A 76 -14.45 -4.88 1.68
CA ASP A 76 -15.47 -4.04 2.31
C ASP A 76 -15.71 -4.42 3.78
N SER A 77 -15.78 -5.73 4.09
CA SER A 77 -15.94 -6.19 5.46
C SER A 77 -14.75 -5.86 6.37
N ARG A 78 -13.53 -5.64 5.84
CA ARG A 78 -12.39 -5.20 6.67
C ARG A 78 -12.34 -3.69 6.86
N ILE A 79 -12.64 -2.94 5.79
CA ILE A 79 -12.79 -1.49 5.88
C ILE A 79 -13.90 -1.13 6.88
N ASP A 80 -15.01 -1.87 6.89
CA ASP A 80 -16.16 -1.65 7.79
C ASP A 80 -15.97 -2.25 9.20
N ARG A 81 -15.20 -3.34 9.36
CA ARG A 81 -14.94 -3.96 10.69
C ARG A 81 -13.87 -3.20 11.48
N SER A 82 -12.95 -2.49 10.80
CA SER A 82 -12.00 -1.56 11.43
C SER A 82 -12.65 -0.28 11.97
N THR A 83 -13.96 -0.07 11.79
CA THR A 83 -14.71 1.05 12.39
C THR A 83 -15.30 0.71 13.77
N ASN A 84 -15.22 -0.55 14.23
CA ASN A 84 -15.77 -0.98 15.51
C ASN A 84 -14.85 -1.97 16.23
N LEU A 85 -13.82 -1.44 16.89
CA LEU A 85 -13.16 -1.93 18.11
C LEU A 85 -11.79 -1.24 18.16
N TYR A 86 -11.55 -0.41 19.16
CA TYR A 86 -10.20 -0.13 19.63
C TYR A 86 -9.89 -1.20 20.68
N PRO A 87 -9.08 -2.23 20.40
CA PRO A 87 -8.36 -2.90 21.46
C PRO A 87 -7.28 -1.94 21.97
N ARG A 88 -7.27 -1.77 23.28
CA ARG A 88 -6.16 -1.19 24.03
C ARG A 88 -5.07 -2.27 24.11
N GLU A 89 -3.80 -1.86 24.01
CA GLU A 89 -2.56 -2.64 24.25
C GLU A 89 -2.16 -3.59 23.08
N GLU A 90 -0.91 -3.69 22.59
CA GLU A 90 0.44 -3.32 23.05
C GLU A 90 1.23 -2.59 21.93
N TYR A 91 2.04 -1.62 22.31
CA TYR A 91 2.79 -0.75 21.40
C TYR A 91 4.07 -1.45 20.89
N PHE A 92 4.07 -1.91 19.64
CA PHE A 92 5.31 -2.23 18.93
C PHE A 92 5.70 -1.03 18.06
N ASP A 93 6.79 -0.38 18.45
CA ASP A 93 7.40 0.75 17.74
C ASP A 93 8.07 0.24 16.45
N PRO A 94 7.71 0.75 15.26
CA PRO A 94 8.40 0.45 14.00
C PRO A 94 9.93 0.74 14.02
N LEU A 95 10.41 1.51 15.01
CA LEU A 95 11.83 1.83 15.18
C LEU A 95 12.67 0.71 15.83
N LEU A 96 12.05 -0.36 16.36
CA LEU A 96 12.78 -1.51 16.93
C LEU A 96 13.35 -2.50 15.89
N TRP A 97 13.19 -2.20 14.59
CA TRP A 97 13.52 -3.10 13.47
C TRP A 97 14.85 -2.78 12.77
N LEU A 98 15.77 -2.08 13.43
CA LEU A 98 17.17 -2.10 12.97
C LEU A 98 17.79 -3.45 13.34
N PRO A 99 18.54 -4.10 12.43
CA PRO A 99 19.21 -5.35 12.74
C PRO A 99 20.35 -5.09 13.73
N ASP A 100 20.22 -5.58 14.96
CA ASP A 100 21.38 -5.85 15.79
C ASP A 100 22.20 -6.93 15.08
N GLY A 101 23.45 -6.58 14.72
CA GLY A 101 24.43 -7.53 14.21
C GLY A 101 24.73 -8.65 15.23
N PRO A 102 25.39 -9.74 14.79
CA PRO A 102 25.43 -10.99 15.54
C PRO A 102 26.16 -10.83 16.87
N THR A 103 25.52 -11.33 17.93
CA THR A 103 26.05 -11.40 19.28
C THR A 103 27.32 -12.26 19.36
N SER A 104 28.47 -11.63 19.65
CA SER A 104 29.53 -12.24 20.45
C SER A 104 30.03 -11.22 21.49
N PRO A 105 30.19 -11.60 22.77
CA PRO A 105 30.35 -10.64 23.85
C PRO A 105 31.82 -10.32 24.11
N THR A 106 32.49 -9.58 23.22
CA THR A 106 33.76 -8.91 23.54
C THR A 106 34.05 -7.81 22.53
N GLN A 107 34.33 -6.61 23.04
CA GLN A 107 34.70 -5.36 22.34
C GLN A 107 33.52 -4.48 21.88
N ALA A 108 33.04 -3.72 22.85
CA ALA A 108 32.25 -2.51 22.67
C ALA A 108 33.06 -1.43 21.93
N TRP A 109 32.63 -1.07 20.73
CA TRP A 109 32.90 0.23 20.12
C TRP A 109 31.55 0.89 19.91
N ALA A 110 31.24 1.86 20.77
CA ALA A 110 30.05 2.66 20.70
C ALA A 110 30.05 3.43 19.37
N ILE A 111 29.15 3.06 18.45
CA ILE A 111 28.82 3.90 17.31
C ILE A 111 27.78 4.90 17.83
N GLU A 112 28.26 6.10 18.13
CA GLU A 112 27.46 7.26 18.49
C GLU A 112 26.47 7.61 17.36
N PRO A 113 25.26 8.12 17.67
CA PRO A 113 24.23 8.53 16.69
C PRO A 113 24.66 9.56 15.63
N ASP A 114 25.89 10.07 15.69
CA ASP A 114 26.41 11.18 14.88
C ASP A 114 26.83 10.81 13.45
N GLU A 115 26.99 9.54 13.11
CA GLU A 115 27.32 9.13 11.73
C GLU A 115 26.13 9.29 10.77
N TRP A 116 24.89 9.08 11.24
CA TRP A 116 23.67 9.30 10.44
C TRP A 116 23.38 10.78 10.18
N LEU A 117 23.70 11.65 11.14
CA LEU A 117 23.65 13.10 10.96
C LEU A 117 24.67 13.59 9.92
N SER A 118 25.75 12.83 9.72
CA SER A 118 26.81 13.18 8.76
C SER A 118 26.42 12.85 7.31
N LEU A 119 25.62 11.79 7.06
CA LEU A 119 25.02 11.52 5.75
C LEU A 119 23.96 12.56 5.38
N ARG A 120 23.24 13.11 6.38
CA ARG A 120 22.30 14.22 6.22
C ARG A 120 23.01 15.54 5.88
N ARG A 121 24.17 15.79 6.51
CA ARG A 121 25.00 16.98 6.25
C ARG A 121 25.58 17.07 4.83
N ALA A 122 25.75 15.94 4.13
CA ALA A 122 26.16 15.95 2.72
C ALA A 122 25.03 16.44 1.78
N LEU A 123 23.77 16.45 2.24
CA LEU A 123 22.60 16.97 1.52
C LEU A 123 22.17 18.36 2.02
N ASP A 124 22.83 18.90 3.05
CA ASP A 124 22.43 20.13 3.76
C ASP A 124 22.75 21.45 3.01
N GLY A 125 23.07 21.39 1.72
CA GLY A 125 23.02 22.57 0.85
C GLY A 125 21.60 23.09 0.60
N SER A 126 20.57 22.26 0.79
CA SER A 126 19.17 22.56 0.38
C SER A 126 18.08 22.24 1.42
N SER A 127 18.45 21.85 2.64
CA SER A 127 17.60 21.06 3.56
C SER A 127 16.58 21.87 4.39
N SER A 128 16.63 23.20 4.43
CA SER A 128 15.72 24.01 5.26
C SER A 128 14.26 23.99 4.76
N ALA A 129 14.00 23.69 3.47
CA ALA A 129 12.66 23.70 2.88
C ALA A 129 11.92 22.35 2.96
N LEU A 130 12.59 21.24 3.29
CA LEU A 130 12.01 19.89 3.22
C LEU A 130 11.19 19.49 4.45
N LEU A 131 11.59 19.94 5.65
CA LEU A 131 10.89 19.60 6.90
C LEU A 131 9.45 20.13 6.95
N PRO A 132 9.16 21.41 6.62
CA PRO A 132 7.79 21.91 6.59
C PRO A 132 6.92 21.25 5.52
N ARG A 133 7.53 20.79 4.41
CA ARG A 133 6.83 20.10 3.31
C ARG A 133 6.44 18.69 3.73
N LEU A 134 7.33 17.95 4.37
CA LEU A 134 7.04 16.61 4.90
C LEU A 134 5.95 16.64 5.96
N GLU A 135 5.98 17.62 6.87
CA GLU A 135 4.90 17.83 7.84
C GLU A 135 3.56 18.10 7.13
N ARG A 136 3.55 18.94 6.09
CA ARG A 136 2.36 19.14 5.26
C ARG A 136 1.88 17.85 4.59
N ARG A 137 2.76 17.01 4.04
CA ARG A 137 2.37 15.74 3.41
C ARG A 137 1.81 14.74 4.42
N VAL A 138 2.40 14.63 5.60
CA VAL A 138 1.84 13.84 6.71
C VAL A 138 0.42 14.31 7.04
N LEU A 139 0.21 15.63 7.08
CA LEU A 139 -1.10 16.24 7.29
C LEU A 139 -2.07 16.09 6.11
N GLU A 140 -1.61 15.74 4.91
CA GLU A 140 -2.48 15.42 3.78
C GLU A 140 -2.91 13.94 3.81
N PHE A 141 -2.01 13.05 4.25
CA PHE A 141 -2.30 11.63 4.43
C PHE A 141 -3.23 11.37 5.64
N TRP A 142 -2.98 12.03 6.77
CA TRP A 142 -3.68 11.76 8.03
C TRP A 142 -5.20 11.95 8.00
N PRO A 143 -5.75 13.04 7.44
CA PRO A 143 -7.20 13.23 7.33
C PRO A 143 -7.87 12.18 6.44
N ARG A 144 -7.09 11.57 5.54
CA ARG A 144 -7.57 10.63 4.53
C ARG A 144 -7.51 9.17 4.97
N VAL A 145 -7.13 8.89 6.23
CA VAL A 145 -7.22 7.53 6.79
C VAL A 145 -8.65 6.95 6.68
N ASN A 146 -9.68 7.80 6.77
CA ASN A 146 -11.08 7.41 6.61
C ASN A 146 -11.58 7.38 5.15
N ASP A 147 -10.73 7.67 4.17
CA ASP A 147 -11.06 7.66 2.74
C ASP A 147 -11.13 6.22 2.22
N THR A 148 -12.24 5.55 2.52
CA THR A 148 -12.46 4.15 2.17
C THR A 148 -12.41 3.89 0.66
N GLN A 149 -12.78 4.88 -0.16
CA GLN A 149 -12.78 4.74 -1.61
C GLN A 149 -11.35 4.68 -2.16
N THR A 150 -10.47 5.57 -1.69
CA THR A 150 -9.06 5.52 -2.08
C THR A 150 -8.38 4.23 -1.65
N TRP A 151 -8.52 3.81 -0.40
CA TRP A 151 -7.84 2.59 0.05
C TRP A 151 -8.38 1.34 -0.63
N ARG A 152 -9.69 1.30 -0.91
CA ARG A 152 -10.31 0.25 -1.75
C ARG A 152 -9.73 0.25 -3.16
N PHE A 153 -9.54 1.42 -3.77
CA PHE A 153 -8.88 1.53 -5.07
C PHE A 153 -7.47 0.95 -5.03
N CYS A 154 -6.63 1.37 -4.07
CA CYS A 154 -5.27 0.86 -3.94
C CYS A 154 -5.22 -0.67 -3.77
N ILE A 155 -6.05 -1.23 -2.89
CA ILE A 155 -6.13 -2.68 -2.68
C ILE A 155 -6.56 -3.41 -3.97
N ARG A 156 -7.54 -2.86 -4.71
CA ARG A 156 -7.97 -3.43 -5.99
C ARG A 156 -6.88 -3.36 -7.05
N THR A 157 -6.14 -2.26 -7.12
CA THR A 157 -4.99 -2.13 -8.03
C THR A 157 -3.93 -3.19 -7.72
N PHE A 158 -3.60 -3.37 -6.43
CA PHE A 158 -2.66 -4.41 -6.01
C PHE A 158 -3.16 -5.82 -6.35
N LEU A 159 -4.43 -6.13 -6.11
CA LEU A 159 -5.03 -7.40 -6.53
C LEU A 159 -4.96 -7.59 -8.06
N GLY A 160 -5.18 -6.52 -8.83
CA GLY A 160 -5.00 -6.55 -10.28
C GLY A 160 -3.57 -6.91 -10.70
N TYR A 161 -2.56 -6.64 -9.87
CA TYR A 161 -1.19 -7.08 -10.14
C TYR A 161 -1.03 -8.60 -10.06
N VAL A 162 -1.80 -9.27 -9.20
CA VAL A 162 -1.85 -10.74 -9.13
C VAL A 162 -2.39 -11.30 -10.44
N ASP A 163 -3.47 -10.71 -10.97
CA ASP A 163 -4.05 -11.16 -12.25
C ASP A 163 -3.12 -10.89 -13.42
N HIS A 164 -2.50 -9.71 -13.45
CA HIS A 164 -1.52 -9.39 -14.47
C HIS A 164 -0.35 -10.38 -14.45
N PHE A 165 0.21 -10.64 -13.27
CA PHE A 165 1.30 -11.58 -13.08
C PHE A 165 0.95 -13.01 -13.52
N LEU A 166 -0.27 -13.48 -13.26
CA LEU A 166 -0.72 -14.80 -13.74
C LEU A 166 -0.82 -14.88 -15.28
N ASN A 167 -0.95 -13.75 -15.97
CA ASN A 167 -1.02 -13.72 -17.43
C ASN A 167 0.35 -13.45 -18.09
N THR A 168 1.23 -12.69 -17.44
CA THR A 168 2.48 -12.22 -18.04
C THR A 168 3.75 -12.78 -17.41
N GLY A 169 3.66 -13.33 -16.18
CA GLY A 169 4.81 -13.81 -15.42
C GLY A 169 5.64 -12.71 -14.76
N THR A 170 5.24 -11.44 -14.84
CA THR A 170 5.91 -10.30 -14.20
C THR A 170 4.88 -9.31 -13.63
N LEU A 171 5.29 -8.46 -12.68
CA LEU A 171 4.42 -7.36 -12.23
C LEU A 171 4.27 -6.30 -13.36
N PRO A 172 3.14 -5.57 -13.46
CA PRO A 172 2.94 -4.53 -14.48
C PRO A 172 3.86 -3.31 -14.29
N LEU A 173 4.65 -3.32 -13.22
CA LEU A 173 5.66 -2.33 -12.86
C LEU A 173 7.01 -2.61 -13.50
N VAL A 174 7.22 -3.86 -13.94
CA VAL A 174 8.50 -4.36 -14.42
C VAL A 174 8.42 -4.47 -15.93
N GLU A 175 9.24 -3.67 -16.60
CA GLU A 175 9.40 -3.76 -18.04
C GLU A 175 10.29 -4.95 -18.38
N SER A 176 9.76 -5.87 -19.19
CA SER A 176 10.53 -6.99 -19.73
C SER A 176 11.46 -6.48 -20.82
N LEU A 177 12.76 -6.63 -20.61
CA LEU A 177 13.74 -6.48 -21.68
C LEU A 177 13.31 -7.42 -22.82
N SER A 178 13.00 -6.85 -23.99
CA SER A 178 12.32 -7.48 -25.14
C SER A 178 13.01 -8.72 -25.75
N ASN A 179 14.00 -9.29 -25.08
CA ASN A 179 14.79 -10.45 -25.50
C ASN A 179 14.73 -11.65 -24.53
N ARG A 180 13.88 -11.63 -23.50
CA ARG A 180 13.70 -12.81 -22.63
C ARG A 180 12.72 -13.80 -23.26
N GLN A 181 13.27 -14.61 -24.16
CA GLN A 181 12.85 -15.98 -24.41
C GLN A 181 13.31 -16.89 -23.25
N GLY A 182 13.21 -16.42 -22.00
CA GLY A 182 13.79 -17.07 -20.82
C GLY A 182 12.71 -17.60 -19.90
N ASP A 183 12.92 -18.80 -19.37
CA ASP A 183 12.04 -19.41 -18.36
C ASP A 183 11.92 -18.50 -17.12
N LEU A 184 10.74 -18.52 -16.47
CA LEU A 184 10.54 -17.82 -15.20
C LEU A 184 11.56 -18.32 -14.16
N SER A 185 12.06 -17.41 -13.34
CA SER A 185 12.94 -17.81 -12.24
C SER A 185 12.21 -18.71 -11.25
N PRO A 186 12.90 -19.61 -10.53
CA PRO A 186 12.28 -20.54 -9.60
C PRO A 186 11.39 -19.86 -8.54
N VAL A 187 11.77 -18.66 -8.12
CA VAL A 187 11.04 -17.85 -7.13
C VAL A 187 9.72 -17.34 -7.70
N LEU A 188 9.73 -16.87 -8.95
CA LEU A 188 8.51 -16.44 -9.63
C LEU A 188 7.61 -17.61 -10.00
N LEU A 189 8.16 -18.79 -10.33
CA LEU A 189 7.38 -20.02 -10.54
C LEU A 189 6.63 -20.43 -9.27
N GLU A 190 7.30 -20.37 -8.11
CA GLU A 190 6.65 -20.64 -6.83
C GLU A 190 5.56 -19.60 -6.53
N ALA A 191 5.87 -18.31 -6.74
CA ALA A 191 4.90 -17.24 -6.58
C ALA A 191 3.67 -17.40 -7.49
N TYR A 192 3.87 -17.88 -8.72
CA TYR A 192 2.79 -18.20 -9.65
C TYR A 192 1.87 -19.28 -9.09
N GLY A 193 2.44 -20.37 -8.56
CA GLY A 193 1.66 -21.43 -7.92
C GLY A 193 0.81 -20.91 -6.75
N VAL A 194 1.38 -20.06 -5.89
CA VAL A 194 0.65 -19.44 -4.77
C VAL A 194 -0.47 -18.52 -5.26
N CYS A 195 -0.19 -17.65 -6.24
CA CYS A 195 -1.17 -16.73 -6.81
C CYS A 195 -2.33 -17.45 -7.52
N ALA A 196 -2.02 -18.51 -8.28
CA ALA A 196 -3.02 -19.32 -8.95
C ALA A 196 -3.88 -20.09 -7.94
N ALA A 197 -3.25 -20.65 -6.89
CA ALA A 197 -3.97 -21.28 -5.80
C ALA A 197 -4.87 -20.28 -5.06
N TYR A 198 -4.41 -19.05 -4.82
CA TYR A 198 -5.24 -18.02 -4.22
C TYR A 198 -6.49 -17.78 -5.04
N ARG A 199 -6.36 -17.51 -6.35
CA ARG A 199 -7.49 -17.24 -7.24
C ARG A 199 -8.48 -18.41 -7.37
N THR A 200 -8.00 -19.64 -7.29
CA THR A 200 -8.85 -20.84 -7.42
C THR A 200 -9.49 -21.28 -6.10
N CYS A 201 -8.84 -21.03 -4.96
CA CYS A 201 -9.22 -21.59 -3.65
C CYS A 201 -10.01 -20.63 -2.75
N GLN A 202 -10.36 -19.41 -3.19
CA GLN A 202 -11.08 -18.40 -2.39
C GLN A 202 -12.38 -18.89 -1.73
N ARG A 203 -12.97 -20.01 -2.18
CA ARG A 203 -14.27 -20.52 -1.72
C ARG A 203 -14.17 -21.69 -0.72
N ALA A 204 -12.97 -22.11 -0.29
CA ALA A 204 -12.77 -23.25 0.61
C ALA A 204 -12.53 -22.85 2.07
N THR A 205 -12.97 -23.70 3.01
CA THR A 205 -12.96 -23.47 4.48
C THR A 205 -11.57 -23.45 5.13
N GLN A 206 -10.56 -24.04 4.49
CA GLN A 206 -9.14 -23.79 4.75
C GLN A 206 -8.43 -23.73 3.40
N PRO A 207 -8.10 -22.54 2.91
CA PRO A 207 -7.70 -22.44 1.52
C PRO A 207 -6.26 -22.93 1.37
N PHE A 208 -6.09 -23.99 0.57
CA PHE A 208 -4.81 -24.63 0.21
C PHE A 208 -3.69 -23.63 -0.15
N TYR A 209 -4.06 -22.46 -0.69
CA TYR A 209 -3.10 -21.37 -0.96
C TYR A 209 -2.33 -20.92 0.29
N LEU A 210 -2.90 -20.98 1.49
CA LEU A 210 -2.21 -20.57 2.73
C LEU A 210 -1.00 -21.47 3.02
N GLN A 211 -1.14 -22.78 2.77
CA GLN A 211 -0.04 -23.72 2.92
C GLN A 211 1.06 -23.45 1.88
N LEU A 212 0.67 -23.16 0.64
CA LEU A 212 1.61 -22.78 -0.41
C LEU A 212 2.30 -21.45 -0.09
N LEU A 213 1.56 -20.45 0.38
CA LEU A 213 2.08 -19.14 0.78
C LEU A 213 3.09 -19.28 1.91
N LYS A 214 2.77 -20.06 2.95
CA LYS A 214 3.69 -20.36 4.05
C LYS A 214 4.98 -21.02 3.57
N THR A 215 4.85 -21.97 2.64
CA THR A 215 6.00 -22.65 2.05
C THR A 215 6.87 -21.67 1.24
N GLY A 216 6.25 -20.84 0.40
CA GLY A 216 6.94 -19.82 -0.39
C GLY A 216 7.67 -18.79 0.45
N ILE A 217 7.08 -18.31 1.55
CA ILE A 217 7.72 -17.38 2.48
C ILE A 217 8.95 -18.04 3.15
N ASN A 218 8.83 -19.30 3.57
CA ASN A 218 9.96 -20.02 4.18
C ASN A 218 11.11 -20.24 3.19
N ASN A 219 10.79 -20.59 1.95
CA ASN A 219 11.79 -20.83 0.91
C ASN A 219 12.49 -19.54 0.48
N ALA A 220 11.77 -18.42 0.43
CA ALA A 220 12.33 -17.11 0.12
C ALA A 220 13.20 -16.55 1.26
N GLY A 221 12.80 -16.75 2.52
CA GLY A 221 13.51 -16.21 3.69
C GLY A 221 14.85 -16.87 4.03
N THR A 222 15.22 -17.98 3.39
CA THR A 222 16.48 -18.71 3.68
C THR A 222 17.68 -18.23 2.87
N ARG A 223 17.50 -17.33 1.91
CA ARG A 223 18.55 -16.94 0.95
C ARG A 223 19.14 -15.58 1.28
N ASP A 224 20.46 -15.51 1.48
CA ASP A 224 21.16 -14.23 1.51
C ASP A 224 21.26 -13.67 0.08
N LEU A 225 20.61 -12.53 -0.14
CA LEU A 225 20.53 -11.86 -1.44
C LEU A 225 21.54 -10.72 -1.58
N SER A 226 22.39 -10.48 -0.58
CA SER A 226 23.32 -9.33 -0.55
C SER A 226 24.28 -9.27 -1.74
N GLN A 227 24.60 -10.43 -2.35
CA GLN A 227 25.49 -10.54 -3.51
C GLN A 227 24.80 -11.11 -4.77
N ALA A 228 23.47 -11.26 -4.76
CA ALA A 228 22.77 -11.80 -5.91
C ALA A 228 22.75 -10.81 -7.09
N GLU A 229 22.69 -11.34 -8.31
CA GLU A 229 22.48 -10.55 -9.53
C GLU A 229 21.24 -9.64 -9.38
N LEU A 230 21.30 -8.42 -9.94
CA LEU A 230 20.26 -7.40 -9.74
C LEU A 230 18.88 -7.93 -10.15
N GLN A 231 18.83 -8.69 -11.24
CA GLN A 231 17.60 -9.33 -11.71
C GLN A 231 17.04 -10.34 -10.70
N HIS A 232 17.90 -11.12 -10.04
CA HIS A 232 17.42 -12.08 -9.04
C HIS A 232 16.84 -11.33 -7.84
N GLN A 233 17.43 -10.21 -7.43
CA GLN A 233 16.86 -9.34 -6.39
C GLN A 233 15.50 -8.75 -6.80
N LEU A 234 15.34 -8.35 -8.07
CA LEU A 234 14.04 -7.91 -8.62
C LEU A 234 12.99 -9.03 -8.51
N ASP A 235 13.31 -10.24 -8.95
CA ASP A 235 12.39 -11.38 -8.91
C ASP A 235 11.94 -11.73 -7.49
N HIS A 236 12.86 -11.66 -6.51
CA HIS A 236 12.54 -11.84 -5.09
C HIS A 236 11.62 -10.75 -4.54
N LEU A 237 11.87 -9.49 -4.91
CA LEU A 237 11.01 -8.40 -4.47
C LEU A 237 9.61 -8.48 -5.10
N GLN A 238 9.52 -8.87 -6.38
CA GLN A 238 8.24 -9.12 -7.05
C GLN A 238 7.43 -10.19 -6.30
N ALA A 239 8.03 -11.34 -5.99
CA ALA A 239 7.37 -12.41 -5.25
C ALA A 239 6.94 -11.96 -3.85
N SER A 240 7.80 -11.23 -3.15
CA SER A 240 7.50 -10.70 -1.81
C SER A 240 6.32 -9.72 -1.81
N ILE A 241 6.26 -8.82 -2.81
CA ILE A 241 5.13 -7.91 -3.00
C ILE A 241 3.84 -8.72 -3.26
N LEU A 242 3.88 -9.70 -4.17
CA LEU A 242 2.72 -10.55 -4.46
C LEU A 242 2.21 -11.25 -3.19
N TYR A 243 3.10 -11.89 -2.42
CA TYR A 243 2.73 -12.52 -1.15
C TYR A 243 2.11 -11.53 -0.15
N TYR A 244 2.64 -10.31 -0.06
CA TYR A 244 2.08 -9.27 0.80
C TYR A 244 0.71 -8.80 0.33
N VAL A 245 0.48 -8.67 -0.97
CA VAL A 245 -0.83 -8.37 -1.56
C VAL A 245 -1.83 -9.47 -1.23
N LEU A 246 -1.44 -10.74 -1.36
CA LEU A 246 -2.29 -11.88 -0.99
C LEU A 246 -2.60 -11.89 0.50
N PHE A 247 -1.66 -11.47 1.37
CA PHE A 247 -1.92 -11.32 2.80
C PHE A 247 -2.95 -10.20 3.07
N LEU A 248 -2.70 -9.01 2.50
CA LEU A 248 -3.55 -7.83 2.60
C LEU A 248 -4.98 -8.13 2.12
N ALA A 249 -5.14 -8.83 1.00
CA ALA A 249 -6.45 -9.16 0.47
C ALA A 249 -7.06 -10.40 1.13
N GLY A 250 -6.28 -11.45 1.37
CA GLY A 250 -6.74 -12.79 1.78
C GLY A 250 -7.17 -12.94 3.23
N GLY A 251 -6.79 -12.03 4.13
CA GLY A 251 -7.30 -12.04 5.52
C GLY A 251 -6.72 -13.11 6.37
N VAL A 252 -5.49 -13.44 6.05
CA VAL A 252 -4.65 -14.31 6.85
C VAL A 252 -4.53 -13.69 8.23
N SER A 253 -4.94 -14.42 9.25
CA SER A 253 -4.87 -14.00 10.66
C SER A 253 -3.64 -14.55 11.37
N ASP A 254 -2.77 -15.27 10.65
CA ASP A 254 -1.50 -15.78 11.19
C ASP A 254 -0.49 -14.65 11.35
N GLN A 255 -0.38 -14.15 12.58
CA GLN A 255 0.54 -13.09 12.96
C GLN A 255 2.01 -13.47 12.76
N SER A 256 2.37 -14.75 12.93
CA SER A 256 3.76 -15.20 12.78
C SER A 256 4.19 -15.16 11.31
N MET A 257 3.32 -15.63 10.43
CA MET A 257 3.52 -15.54 8.98
C MET A 257 3.59 -14.09 8.52
N PHE A 258 2.74 -13.22 9.07
CA PHE A 258 2.77 -11.79 8.75
C PHE A 258 4.11 -11.15 9.10
N ILE A 259 4.58 -11.36 10.33
CA ILE A 259 5.86 -10.82 10.83
C ILE A 259 7.01 -11.28 9.93
N GLN A 260 7.03 -12.55 9.55
CA GLN A 260 8.07 -13.10 8.67
C GLN A 260 8.01 -12.50 7.26
N LEU A 261 6.81 -12.39 6.67
CA LEU A 261 6.61 -11.80 5.35
C LEU A 261 6.97 -10.31 5.33
N ASP A 262 6.59 -9.58 6.38
CA ASP A 262 6.89 -8.17 6.54
C ASP A 262 8.41 -7.95 6.72
N TYR A 263 9.09 -8.78 7.51
CA TYR A 263 10.54 -8.77 7.61
C TYR A 263 11.23 -9.01 6.26
N MET A 264 10.83 -10.08 5.57
CA MET A 264 11.39 -10.47 4.27
C MET A 264 11.19 -9.36 3.22
N LEU A 265 10.00 -8.77 3.16
CA LEU A 265 9.72 -7.66 2.25
C LEU A 265 10.59 -6.44 2.57
N ALA A 266 10.71 -6.05 3.84
CA ALA A 266 11.56 -4.93 4.25
C ALA A 266 13.03 -5.17 3.87
N GLN A 267 13.56 -6.35 4.19
CA GLN A 267 14.95 -6.70 3.94
C GLN A 267 15.28 -6.70 2.44
N THR A 268 14.40 -7.31 1.63
CA THR A 268 14.58 -7.39 0.17
C THR A 268 14.50 -5.99 -0.45
N THR A 269 13.61 -5.14 0.05
CA THR A 269 13.48 -3.74 -0.40
C THR A 269 14.75 -2.95 -0.09
N ALA A 270 15.26 -3.02 1.14
CA ALA A 270 16.46 -2.30 1.54
C ALA A 270 17.72 -2.76 0.78
N ASN A 271 17.83 -4.05 0.49
CA ASN A 271 18.93 -4.58 -0.32
C ASN A 271 18.89 -4.06 -1.75
N LEU A 272 17.70 -4.03 -2.37
CA LEU A 272 17.53 -3.51 -3.71
C LEU A 272 17.75 -2.00 -3.78
N GLU A 273 17.31 -1.25 -2.76
CA GLU A 273 17.55 0.19 -2.66
C GLU A 273 19.05 0.51 -2.59
N ARG A 274 19.80 -0.21 -1.74
CA ARG A 274 21.26 -0.06 -1.66
C ARG A 274 21.92 -0.34 -3.02
N ARG A 275 21.52 -1.43 -3.68
CA ARG A 275 22.11 -1.83 -4.97
C ARG A 275 21.80 -0.83 -6.09
N GLU A 276 20.57 -0.33 -6.13
CA GLU A 276 20.14 0.68 -7.10
C GLU A 276 20.88 2.01 -6.89
N LEU A 277 21.09 2.42 -5.63
CA LEU A 277 21.88 3.60 -5.29
C LEU A 277 23.35 3.46 -5.71
N GLU A 278 23.97 2.31 -5.44
CA GLU A 278 25.33 2.01 -5.90
C GLU A 278 25.44 2.16 -7.42
N LEU A 279 24.50 1.57 -8.18
CA LEU A 279 24.51 1.63 -9.64
C LEU A 279 24.37 3.05 -10.18
N ARG A 280 23.58 3.92 -9.55
CA ARG A 280 23.51 5.35 -9.91
C ARG A 280 24.84 6.07 -9.72
N GLN A 281 25.67 5.60 -8.79
CA GLN A 281 26.97 6.19 -8.49
C GLN A 281 28.10 5.57 -9.35
N THR A 282 27.82 4.50 -10.12
CA THR A 282 28.80 3.89 -11.03
C THR A 282 29.01 4.69 -12.33
N SER A 283 29.94 4.23 -13.17
CA SER A 283 30.25 4.87 -14.45
C SER A 283 28.99 5.00 -15.33
N PHE A 284 28.96 6.07 -16.12
CA PHE A 284 27.85 6.38 -17.02
C PHE A 284 27.49 5.23 -17.97
N ALA A 285 28.50 4.53 -18.50
CA ALA A 285 28.29 3.38 -19.39
C ALA A 285 27.52 2.25 -18.69
N ASN A 286 27.87 1.92 -17.45
CA ASN A 286 27.19 0.88 -16.66
C ASN A 286 25.75 1.29 -16.31
N TYR A 287 25.52 2.57 -16.02
CA TYR A 287 24.17 3.06 -15.74
C TYR A 287 23.26 2.98 -16.95
N VAL A 288 23.74 3.36 -18.14
CA VAL A 288 22.96 3.28 -19.38
C VAL A 288 22.60 1.83 -19.71
N GLU A 289 23.54 0.90 -19.51
CA GLU A 289 23.30 -0.54 -19.71
C GLU A 289 22.23 -1.09 -18.75
N ASN A 290 22.25 -0.65 -17.50
CA ASN A 290 21.32 -1.13 -16.46
C ASN A 290 20.08 -0.25 -16.27
N ARG A 291 19.85 0.74 -17.14
CA ARG A 291 18.82 1.77 -16.95
C ARG A 291 17.42 1.20 -16.72
N VAL A 292 17.02 0.19 -17.50
CA VAL A 292 15.72 -0.49 -17.38
C VAL A 292 15.61 -1.24 -16.04
N LEU A 293 16.67 -1.93 -15.62
CA LEU A 293 16.69 -2.63 -14.35
C LEU A 293 16.63 -1.64 -13.18
N CYS A 294 17.33 -0.51 -13.26
CA CYS A 294 17.24 0.56 -12.26
C CYS A 294 15.83 1.17 -12.21
N GLU A 295 15.15 1.33 -13.35
CA GLU A 295 13.75 1.77 -13.38
C GLU A 295 12.82 0.76 -12.71
N ASN A 296 12.94 -0.52 -13.07
CA ASN A 296 12.19 -1.60 -12.45
C ASN A 296 12.44 -1.63 -10.93
N SER A 297 13.69 -1.44 -10.49
CA SER A 297 14.05 -1.34 -9.08
C SER A 297 13.31 -0.21 -8.38
N ARG A 298 13.38 1.02 -8.91
CA ARG A 298 12.67 2.19 -8.33
C ARG A 298 11.18 1.94 -8.18
N ARG A 299 10.53 1.42 -9.23
CA ARG A 299 9.08 1.14 -9.24
C ARG A 299 8.72 0.08 -8.20
N LEU A 300 9.47 -1.00 -8.10
CA LEU A 300 9.22 -2.05 -7.09
C LEU A 300 9.50 -1.58 -5.66
N ILE A 301 10.56 -0.81 -5.41
CA ILE A 301 10.86 -0.24 -4.09
C ILE A 301 9.70 0.64 -3.64
N LEU A 302 9.23 1.55 -4.50
CA LEU A 302 8.07 2.41 -4.21
C LEU A 302 6.82 1.59 -3.89
N VAL A 303 6.49 0.58 -4.70
CA VAL A 303 5.31 -0.25 -4.46
C VAL A 303 5.44 -1.11 -3.20
N SER A 304 6.63 -1.59 -2.87
CA SER A 304 6.90 -2.31 -1.62
C SER A 304 6.59 -1.45 -0.39
N TYR A 305 7.08 -0.21 -0.36
CA TYR A 305 6.73 0.72 0.72
C TYR A 305 5.25 1.08 0.69
N LEU A 306 4.66 1.24 -0.49
CA LEU A 306 3.27 1.64 -0.64
C LEU A 306 2.30 0.55 -0.16
N VAL A 307 2.52 -0.73 -0.49
CA VAL A 307 1.64 -1.82 -0.05
C VAL A 307 1.64 -1.96 1.47
N ARG A 308 2.81 -1.79 2.10
CA ARG A 308 2.95 -1.74 3.57
C ARG A 308 2.26 -0.53 4.18
N ALA A 309 2.38 0.64 3.54
CA ALA A 309 1.70 1.86 3.97
C ALA A 309 0.17 1.72 3.90
N VAL A 310 -0.36 1.16 2.81
CA VAL A 310 -1.80 0.90 2.65
C VAL A 310 -2.28 -0.11 3.69
N HIS A 311 -1.54 -1.19 3.93
CA HIS A 311 -1.83 -2.12 5.02
C HIS A 311 -1.88 -1.40 6.37
N ALA A 312 -0.88 -0.58 6.68
CA ALA A 312 -0.82 0.14 7.94
C ALA A 312 -2.00 1.10 8.15
N VAL A 313 -2.40 1.82 7.09
CA VAL A 313 -3.55 2.72 7.16
C VAL A 313 -4.86 1.97 7.36
N VAL A 314 -5.08 0.91 6.59
CA VAL A 314 -6.35 0.15 6.62
C VAL A 314 -6.53 -0.62 7.92
N HIS A 315 -5.45 -1.14 8.50
CA HIS A 315 -5.51 -1.99 9.70
C HIS A 315 -5.26 -1.22 11.00
N PHE A 316 -4.40 -0.19 10.99
CA PHE A 316 -3.97 0.51 12.20
C PHE A 316 -4.34 2.00 12.21
N HIS A 317 -4.96 2.51 11.15
CA HIS A 317 -5.35 3.92 11.03
C HIS A 317 -4.17 4.90 11.17
N ARG A 318 -2.96 4.46 10.79
CA ARG A 318 -1.71 5.25 10.83
C ARG A 318 -0.81 4.90 9.65
N CYS A 319 0.04 5.85 9.25
CA CYS A 319 1.05 5.63 8.22
C CYS A 319 2.42 6.15 8.69
N ASP A 320 3.29 5.24 9.12
CA ASP A 320 4.66 5.59 9.51
C ASP A 320 5.63 5.64 8.33
N PHE A 321 5.23 5.05 7.19
CA PHE A 321 6.05 4.95 5.98
C PHE A 321 6.13 6.25 5.17
N ILE A 322 5.28 7.24 5.44
CA ILE A 322 5.20 8.46 4.63
C ILE A 322 6.53 9.24 4.59
N LYS A 323 7.28 9.23 5.69
CA LYS A 323 8.59 9.91 5.77
C LYS A 323 9.62 9.28 4.83
N TYR A 324 9.54 7.96 4.65
CA TYR A 324 10.40 7.20 3.74
C TYR A 324 9.90 7.39 2.30
N LEU A 325 8.61 7.14 2.06
CA LEU A 325 7.97 7.26 0.75
C LEU A 325 8.26 8.62 0.10
N ALA A 326 8.13 9.72 0.83
CA ALA A 326 8.29 11.07 0.29
C ALA A 326 9.67 11.34 -0.33
N GLY A 327 10.72 10.69 0.19
CA GLY A 327 12.09 10.83 -0.32
C GLY A 327 12.43 9.85 -1.43
N LEU A 328 11.59 8.85 -1.71
CA LEU A 328 11.90 7.82 -2.70
C LEU A 328 11.90 8.38 -4.12
N PRO A 329 12.81 7.89 -4.98
CA PRO A 329 12.98 8.37 -6.34
C PRO A 329 11.88 7.86 -7.29
N VAL A 330 11.23 8.80 -7.99
CA VAL A 330 10.22 8.58 -9.03
C VAL A 330 10.75 9.11 -10.37
N SER A 331 10.68 8.29 -11.41
CA SER A 331 11.02 8.73 -12.76
C SER A 331 9.89 9.53 -13.40
N THR A 332 10.22 10.67 -14.01
CA THR A 332 9.31 11.58 -14.71
C THR A 332 9.16 11.27 -16.20
N GLN A 333 10.15 10.60 -16.81
CA GLN A 333 10.13 10.20 -18.23
C GLN A 333 9.22 9.00 -18.48
N SER A 334 8.44 8.98 -19.57
CA SER A 334 7.62 7.82 -19.92
C SER A 334 8.48 6.65 -20.40
N ASN A 335 8.02 5.41 -20.22
CA ASN A 335 8.71 4.23 -20.78
C ASN A 335 8.92 4.35 -22.31
N ALA A 336 8.00 5.03 -23.01
CA ALA A 336 8.12 5.29 -24.45
C ALA A 336 9.32 6.20 -24.79
N ASP A 337 9.65 7.16 -23.92
CA ASP A 337 10.79 8.06 -24.10
C ASP A 337 12.12 7.31 -23.93
N MET A 338 12.14 6.25 -23.12
CA MET A 338 13.32 5.41 -22.88
C MET A 338 13.76 4.62 -24.12
N TYR A 339 12.83 4.25 -25.01
CA TYR A 339 13.16 3.56 -26.27
C TYR A 339 13.71 4.51 -27.34
N ILE A 340 13.31 5.78 -27.34
CA ILE A 340 13.76 6.78 -28.31
C ILE A 340 15.20 7.22 -28.02
N GLU A 341 15.57 7.38 -26.74
CA GLU A 341 16.94 7.76 -26.35
C GLU A 341 17.98 6.68 -26.64
N ARG A 342 17.58 5.41 -26.79
CA ARG A 342 18.49 4.33 -27.21
C ARG A 342 19.07 4.54 -28.61
N ASN A 343 18.39 5.32 -29.45
CA ASN A 343 18.74 5.52 -30.86
C ASN A 343 19.57 6.79 -31.12
N PHE A 344 19.74 7.68 -30.12
CA PHE A 344 20.44 8.95 -30.28
C PHE A 344 21.41 9.19 -29.11
N SER A 345 22.54 8.49 -29.08
CA SER A 345 23.56 8.68 -28.05
C SER A 345 24.94 8.96 -28.63
N GLU A 346 25.08 10.10 -29.31
CA GLU A 346 26.36 10.81 -29.38
C GLU A 346 26.19 12.16 -28.66
N GLY A 347 26.80 12.30 -27.47
CA GLY A 347 27.06 13.62 -26.86
C GLY A 347 26.27 14.03 -25.61
N GLN A 348 25.42 13.20 -25.02
CA GLN A 348 24.74 13.56 -23.77
C GLN A 348 25.61 13.37 -22.52
N THR A 349 25.56 14.32 -21.59
CA THR A 349 26.29 14.27 -20.32
C THR A 349 25.52 13.47 -19.25
N PRO A 350 26.19 12.88 -18.24
CA PRO A 350 25.54 12.09 -17.17
C PRO A 350 24.42 12.82 -16.42
N ALA A 351 24.51 14.15 -16.31
CA ALA A 351 23.53 15.00 -15.65
C ALA A 351 22.23 15.20 -16.46
N GLN A 352 22.27 15.00 -17.79
CA GLN A 352 21.11 15.18 -18.66
C GLN A 352 20.21 13.93 -18.70
N LEU A 353 20.75 12.74 -18.45
CA LEU A 353 19.99 11.49 -18.38
C LEU A 353 19.44 11.18 -16.98
N THR A 354 20.03 11.78 -15.93
CA THR A 354 19.42 11.84 -14.59
C THR A 354 18.40 12.98 -14.45
N SER A 355 18.25 13.83 -15.46
CA SER A 355 17.27 14.94 -15.52
C SER A 355 15.80 14.49 -15.44
N GLY A 356 15.54 13.19 -15.31
CA GLY A 356 14.23 12.58 -15.25
C GLY A 356 13.89 11.86 -13.95
N VAL A 357 14.66 12.00 -12.86
CA VAL A 357 14.33 11.38 -11.56
C VAL A 357 14.15 12.45 -10.50
N VAL A 358 13.00 12.45 -9.84
CA VAL A 358 12.64 13.39 -8.77
C VAL A 358 12.21 12.61 -7.53
N SER A 359 12.19 13.24 -6.36
CA SER A 359 11.59 12.62 -5.18
C SER A 359 10.08 12.46 -5.34
N TYR A 360 9.47 11.54 -4.60
CA TYR A 360 8.02 11.37 -4.60
C TYR A 360 7.29 12.65 -4.18
N ASP A 361 7.81 13.41 -3.21
CA ASP A 361 7.26 14.72 -2.84
C ASP A 361 7.29 15.72 -4.02
N GLU A 362 8.42 15.80 -4.73
CA GLU A 362 8.57 16.67 -5.90
C GLU A 362 7.63 16.24 -7.02
N PHE A 363 7.53 14.93 -7.30
CA PHE A 363 6.60 14.38 -8.29
C PHE A 363 5.15 14.81 -8.00
N VAL A 364 4.70 14.66 -6.75
CA VAL A 364 3.36 15.11 -6.33
C VAL A 364 3.22 16.62 -6.46
N SER A 365 4.26 17.38 -6.11
CA SER A 365 4.27 18.85 -6.21
C SER A 365 4.15 19.34 -7.66
N VAL A 366 4.83 18.67 -8.61
CA VAL A 366 4.74 18.96 -10.05
C VAL A 366 3.33 18.69 -10.55
N TRP A 367 2.70 17.59 -10.12
CA TRP A 367 1.31 17.30 -10.45
C TRP A 367 0.34 18.35 -9.90
N GLU A 368 0.54 18.81 -8.67
CA GLU A 368 -0.31 19.84 -8.05
C GLU A 368 -0.34 21.13 -8.86
N GLN A 369 0.80 21.48 -9.46
CA GLN A 369 1.01 22.65 -10.31
C GLN A 369 0.50 22.46 -11.74
N GLY A 370 -0.01 21.28 -12.10
CA GLY A 370 -0.46 20.97 -13.46
C GLY A 370 0.68 20.71 -14.45
N GLY A 371 1.88 20.40 -13.97
CA GLY A 371 3.07 20.20 -14.80
C GLY A 371 3.22 18.81 -15.41
N LEU A 372 2.36 17.83 -15.04
CA LEU A 372 2.43 16.48 -15.59
C LEU A 372 1.51 16.33 -16.82
N LEU A 373 2.09 16.15 -17.99
CA LEU A 373 1.38 15.95 -19.26
C LEU A 373 0.81 14.52 -19.41
N HIS A 374 1.51 13.52 -18.88
CA HIS A 374 1.10 12.12 -18.98
C HIS A 374 1.35 11.36 -17.67
N VAL A 375 0.30 10.67 -17.19
CA VAL A 375 0.31 9.89 -15.96
C VAL A 375 -0.04 8.46 -16.33
N ASP A 376 0.95 7.56 -16.27
CA ASP A 376 0.73 6.12 -16.46
C ASP A 376 0.06 5.49 -15.22
N ASP A 377 -0.37 4.23 -15.32
CA ASP A 377 -1.10 3.54 -14.24
C ASP A 377 -0.30 3.50 -12.92
N PHE A 378 1.02 3.37 -13.01
CA PHE A 378 1.92 3.39 -11.85
C PHE A 378 1.90 4.76 -11.16
N ARG A 379 2.13 5.84 -11.90
CA ARG A 379 2.08 7.21 -11.39
C ARG A 379 0.70 7.58 -10.89
N PHE A 380 -0.35 7.09 -11.55
CA PHE A 380 -1.73 7.30 -11.12
C PHE A 380 -1.97 6.66 -9.75
N LEU A 381 -1.51 5.42 -9.53
CA LEU A 381 -1.58 4.77 -8.22
C LEU A 381 -0.87 5.58 -7.13
N LEU A 382 0.34 6.08 -7.41
CA LEU A 382 1.08 6.92 -6.47
C LEU A 382 0.27 8.18 -6.11
N LEU A 383 -0.21 8.91 -7.12
CA LEU A 383 -1.04 10.09 -6.90
C LEU A 383 -2.29 9.77 -6.10
N VAL A 384 -3.03 8.72 -6.44
CA VAL A 384 -4.25 8.33 -5.71
C VAL A 384 -3.93 8.04 -4.25
N ALA A 385 -2.86 7.29 -3.95
CA ALA A 385 -2.50 6.99 -2.57
C ALA A 385 -2.23 8.28 -1.75
N CYS A 386 -1.53 9.26 -2.33
CA CYS A 386 -1.20 10.53 -1.65
C CYS A 386 -2.35 11.53 -1.60
N LYS A 387 -3.06 11.70 -2.72
CA LYS A 387 -3.99 12.80 -2.97
C LYS A 387 -5.46 12.37 -2.91
N GLY A 388 -5.73 11.13 -3.23
CA GLY A 388 -7.06 10.54 -3.17
C GLY A 388 -7.74 10.43 -4.51
N LEU A 389 -8.56 9.40 -4.62
CA LEU A 389 -9.16 8.98 -5.88
C LEU A 389 -9.98 10.12 -6.49
N ASP A 390 -10.89 10.71 -5.72
CA ASP A 390 -11.78 11.77 -6.19
C ASP A 390 -11.00 13.00 -6.66
N MET A 391 -9.96 13.40 -5.92
CA MET A 391 -9.18 14.59 -6.25
C MET A 391 -8.34 14.36 -7.51
N VAL A 392 -7.76 13.17 -7.67
CA VAL A 392 -6.94 12.84 -8.83
C VAL A 392 -7.81 12.67 -10.07
N GLN A 393 -8.92 11.93 -9.98
CA GLN A 393 -9.87 11.77 -11.09
C GLN A 393 -10.49 13.10 -11.52
N GLY A 394 -10.87 13.96 -10.56
CA GLY A 394 -11.44 15.28 -10.85
C GLY A 394 -10.49 16.19 -11.62
N LYS A 395 -9.18 16.16 -11.33
CA LYS A 395 -8.18 16.92 -12.09
C LYS A 395 -7.87 16.32 -13.47
N VAL A 396 -7.82 14.98 -13.56
CA VAL A 396 -7.53 14.30 -14.83
C VAL A 396 -8.68 14.43 -15.83
N LEU A 397 -9.93 14.40 -15.37
CA LEU A 397 -11.12 14.58 -16.22
C LEU A 397 -11.44 16.06 -16.53
N GLY A 398 -10.87 16.99 -15.77
CA GLY A 398 -11.03 18.44 -15.96
C GLY A 398 -9.92 19.09 -16.78
N SER A 399 -8.91 18.31 -17.21
CA SER A 399 -7.86 18.71 -18.14
C SER A 399 -8.21 18.23 -19.54
#